data_AF-A0A6L5I373-F1
#
_entry.id   AF-A0A6L5I373-F1
#
_cell.length_a   1.000
_cell.length_b   1.000
_cell.length_c   1.000
_cell.angle_alpha   90.00
_cell.angle_beta   90.00
_cell.angle_gamma   90.00
#
_symmetry.space_group_name_H-M   'P 1'
#
loop_
_entity.id
_entity.type
_entity.pdbx_description
1 polymer ?
#
loop_
_entity_poly.entity_id
_entity_poly.type
_entity_poly.pdbx_seq_one_letter_code
_entity_poly.pdbx_strand_id
1 'polypeptide(L)'
;MAEKSEVVVKSNRLVEASYRLNLVEQQIILFAISRSRDEQLGLSPDKPVTIAASDFAQAFGTNETKVYGQLKEAMGDLFDRSVTIYDTDPDTGK
;
A
#
# COMPACT_ATOMS: atom_id res chain seq x y z
N MET A 1 8.50 -14.63 19.31
CA MET A 1 8.11 -13.25 18.94
C MET A 1 6.71 -13.35 18.39
N ALA A 2 5.75 -12.61 18.94
CA ALA A 2 4.36 -12.72 18.51
C ALA A 2 4.24 -12.23 17.06
N GLU A 3 3.65 -13.04 16.19
CA GLU A 3 3.28 -12.64 14.83
C GLU A 3 2.21 -11.55 14.95
N LYS A 4 2.58 -10.29 14.71
CA LYS A 4 1.66 -9.16 14.78
C LYS A 4 0.88 -9.10 13.46
N SER A 5 -0.25 -9.79 13.38
CA SER A 5 -1.18 -9.67 12.25
C SER A 5 -1.98 -8.38 12.38
N GLU A 6 -1.72 -7.40 11.51
CA GLU A 6 -2.44 -6.12 11.51
C GLU A 6 -3.71 -6.17 10.65
N VAL A 7 -4.81 -5.65 11.20
CA VAL A 7 -6.09 -5.57 10.49
C VAL A 7 -6.11 -4.34 9.59
N VAL A 8 -5.82 -4.56 8.32
CA VAL A 8 -5.91 -3.52 7.28
C VAL A 8 -7.33 -3.48 6.73
N VAL A 9 -7.98 -2.32 6.79
CA VAL A 9 -9.32 -2.10 6.23
C VAL A 9 -9.19 -1.29 4.94
N LYS A 10 -9.85 -1.75 3.88
CA LYS A 10 -9.84 -1.14 2.55
C LYS A 10 -11.25 -1.16 1.94
N SER A 11 -11.49 -0.31 0.96
CA SER A 11 -12.72 -0.37 0.16
C SER A 11 -12.68 -1.55 -0.81
N ASN A 12 -13.86 -2.09 -1.17
CA ASN A 12 -13.97 -3.17 -2.15
C ASN A 12 -13.37 -2.78 -3.51
N ARG A 13 -13.53 -1.51 -3.91
CA ARG A 13 -12.99 -0.98 -5.17
C ARG A 13 -11.45 -1.00 -5.19
N LEU A 14 -10.82 -0.75 -4.04
CA LEU A 14 -9.37 -0.89 -3.90
C LEU A 14 -8.92 -2.37 -3.94
N VAL A 15 -9.74 -3.27 -3.40
CA VAL A 15 -9.49 -4.73 -3.51
C VAL A 15 -9.53 -5.16 -4.97
N GLU A 16 -10.53 -4.73 -5.74
CA GLU A 16 -10.64 -5.03 -7.17
C GLU A 16 -9.47 -4.45 -7.99
N ALA A 17 -9.09 -3.20 -7.70
CA ALA A 17 -7.91 -2.56 -8.29
C ALA A 17 -6.61 -3.35 -8.01
N SER A 18 -6.52 -3.97 -6.82
CA SER A 18 -5.33 -4.71 -6.39
C SER A 18 -5.08 -5.99 -7.20
N TYR A 19 -6.08 -6.54 -7.91
CA TYR A 19 -5.90 -7.76 -8.72
C TYR A 19 -4.90 -7.61 -9.87
N ARG A 20 -4.63 -6.38 -10.29
CA ARG A 20 -3.62 -6.11 -11.33
C ARG A 20 -2.21 -6.10 -10.76
N LEU A 21 -2.06 -5.86 -9.45
CA LEU A 21 -0.78 -5.67 -8.77
C LEU A 21 -0.07 -6.99 -8.51
N ASN A 22 1.26 -6.97 -8.60
CA ASN A 22 2.11 -8.05 -8.13
C ASN A 22 2.12 -8.10 -6.58
N LEU A 23 2.68 -9.17 -6.02
CA LEU A 23 2.66 -9.39 -4.58
C LEU A 23 3.35 -8.25 -3.79
N VAL A 24 4.50 -7.78 -4.26
CA VAL A 24 5.29 -6.74 -3.57
C VAL A 24 4.53 -5.41 -3.58
N GLU A 25 3.90 -5.07 -4.69
CA GLU A 25 3.05 -3.88 -4.82
C GLU A 25 1.85 -3.93 -3.87
N GLN A 26 1.19 -5.10 -3.75
CA GLN A 26 0.10 -5.28 -2.78
C GLN A 26 0.60 -5.12 -1.34
N GLN A 27 1.79 -5.67 -1.02
CA GLN A 27 2.42 -5.53 0.29
C GLN A 27 2.76 -4.07 0.60
N ILE A 28 3.30 -3.32 -0.37
CA ILE A 28 3.57 -1.89 -0.24
C ILE A 28 2.29 -1.12 0.11
N ILE A 29 1.19 -1.35 -0.61
CA ILE A 29 -0.09 -0.69 -0.33
C ILE A 29 -0.62 -1.08 1.05
N LEU A 30 -0.57 -2.37 1.43
CA LEU A 30 -0.99 -2.83 2.75
C LEU A 30 -0.21 -2.13 3.87
N PHE A 31 1.11 -2.09 3.73
CA PHE A 31 2.01 -1.47 4.69
C PHE A 31 1.75 0.03 4.80
N ALA A 32 1.58 0.72 3.67
CA ALA A 32 1.27 2.15 3.64
C ALA A 32 -0.06 2.47 4.34
N ILE A 33 -1.11 1.68 4.11
CA ILE A 33 -2.42 1.87 4.75
C ILE A 33 -2.32 1.65 6.26
N SER A 34 -1.61 0.62 6.69
CA SER A 34 -1.43 0.34 8.12
C SER A 34 -0.67 1.48 8.80
N ARG A 35 0.45 1.89 8.21
CA ARG A 35 1.29 2.95 8.75
C ARG A 35 0.61 4.31 8.80
N SER A 36 -0.15 4.65 7.77
CA SER A 36 -0.92 5.92 7.75
C SER A 36 -1.97 5.99 8.85
N ARG A 37 -2.48 4.83 9.28
CA ARG A 37 -3.40 4.72 10.41
C ARG A 37 -2.67 4.83 11.74
N ASP A 38 -1.53 4.16 11.89
CA ASP A 38 -0.72 4.21 13.11
C ASP A 38 -0.20 5.63 13.39
N GLU A 39 0.21 6.35 12.35
CA GLU A 39 0.66 7.75 12.47
C GLU A 39 -0.52 8.74 12.63
N GLN A 40 -1.76 8.30 12.43
CA GLN A 40 -2.99 9.12 12.46
C GLN A 40 -2.93 10.35 11.52
N LEU A 41 -2.05 10.31 10.52
CA LEU A 41 -1.87 11.40 9.56
C LEU A 41 -2.85 11.31 8.39
N GLY A 42 -3.45 10.13 8.18
CA GLY A 42 -4.26 9.84 7.00
C GLY A 42 -3.41 9.75 5.73
N LEU A 43 -4.09 9.67 4.58
CA LEU A 43 -3.45 9.69 3.26
C LEU A 43 -3.83 11.02 2.58
N SER A 44 -2.84 11.85 2.28
CA SER A 44 -3.04 13.09 1.52
C SER A 44 -1.88 13.28 0.53
N PRO A 45 -2.12 13.88 -0.65
CA PRO A 45 -1.07 14.13 -1.64
C PRO A 45 0.14 14.92 -1.08
N ASP A 46 -0.10 15.80 -0.11
CA ASP A 46 0.94 16.65 0.49
C ASP A 46 1.75 15.95 1.59
N LYS A 47 1.35 14.74 2.00
CA LYS A 47 1.98 13.99 3.10
C LYS A 47 2.37 12.60 2.61
N PRO A 48 3.59 12.43 2.10
CA PRO A 48 4.05 11.12 1.63
C PRO A 48 4.21 10.16 2.81
N VAL A 49 3.84 8.90 2.58
CA VAL A 49 4.06 7.81 3.54
C VAL A 49 5.48 7.29 3.36
N THR A 50 6.28 7.35 4.43
CA THR A 50 7.65 6.84 4.40
C THR A 50 7.66 5.36 4.75
N ILE A 51 8.28 4.53 3.90
CA ILE A 51 8.46 3.09 4.12
C ILE A 51 9.94 2.81 4.30
N ALA A 52 10.34 2.44 5.52
CA ALA A 52 11.69 1.97 5.78
C ALA A 52 11.84 0.51 5.33
N ALA A 53 12.91 0.22 4.59
CA ALA A 53 13.22 -1.13 4.08
C ALA A 53 13.32 -2.17 5.21
N SER A 54 13.91 -1.79 6.35
CA SER A 54 14.00 -2.63 7.56
C SER A 54 12.62 -3.00 8.11
N ASP A 55 11.73 -2.01 8.24
CA ASP A 55 10.40 -2.20 8.81
C ASP A 55 9.54 -3.07 7.89
N PHE A 56 9.67 -2.87 6.57
CA PHE A 56 9.00 -3.69 5.57
C PHE A 56 9.52 -5.14 5.60
N ALA A 57 10.85 -5.33 5.66
CA ALA A 57 11.46 -6.66 5.78
C ALA A 57 11.01 -7.39 7.04
N GLN A 58 10.93 -6.67 8.17
CA GLN A 58 10.43 -7.21 9.43
C GLN A 58 8.95 -7.61 9.35
N ALA A 59 8.11 -6.77 8.72
CA ALA A 59 6.67 -7.00 8.61
C ALA A 59 6.33 -8.20 7.71
N PHE A 60 7.09 -8.42 6.64
CA PHE A 60 6.82 -9.48 5.65
C PHE A 60 7.85 -10.61 5.66
N GLY A 61 8.76 -10.66 6.63
CA GLY A 61 9.77 -11.71 6.78
C GLY A 61 10.73 -11.81 5.59
N THR A 62 11.06 -10.68 4.94
CA THR A 62 11.92 -10.64 3.75
C THR A 62 13.39 -10.38 4.12
N ASN A 63 14.32 -10.83 3.28
CA ASN A 63 15.75 -10.59 3.50
C ASN A 63 16.11 -9.10 3.29
N GLU A 64 16.55 -8.42 4.35
CA GLU A 64 16.89 -6.98 4.36
C GLU A 64 17.87 -6.58 3.25
N THR A 65 18.83 -7.43 2.90
CA THR A 65 19.87 -7.09 1.90
C THR A 65 19.30 -6.90 0.49
N LYS A 66 18.18 -7.57 0.18
CA LYS A 66 17.53 -7.48 -1.15
C LYS A 66 16.27 -6.62 -1.15
N VAL A 67 15.67 -6.39 0.00
CA VAL A 67 14.37 -5.74 0.12
C VAL A 67 14.36 -4.33 -0.48
N TYR A 68 15.45 -3.57 -0.31
CA TYR A 68 15.53 -2.22 -0.84
C TYR A 68 15.47 -2.18 -2.38
N GLY A 69 16.18 -3.09 -3.04
CA GLY A 69 16.15 -3.20 -4.51
C GLY A 69 14.77 -3.58 -5.02
N GLN A 70 14.13 -4.56 -4.36
CA GLN A 70 12.77 -4.99 -4.70
C GLN A 70 11.73 -3.89 -4.50
N LEU A 71 11.83 -3.15 -3.39
CA LEU A 71 10.96 -2.01 -3.12
C LEU A 71 11.14 -0.92 -4.17
N LYS A 72 12.39 -0.61 -4.56
CA LYS A 72 12.67 0.40 -5.57
C LYS A 72 12.06 0.05 -6.94
N GLU A 73 12.21 -1.20 -7.37
CA GLU A 73 11.63 -1.71 -8.61
C GLU A 73 10.10 -1.69 -8.55
N ALA A 74 9.52 -2.28 -7.50
CA ALA A 74 8.07 -2.35 -7.32
C ALA A 74 7.42 -0.97 -7.17
N MET A 75 8.11 0.02 -6.61
CA MET A 75 7.62 1.41 -6.57
C MET A 75 7.58 2.05 -7.95
N GLY A 76 8.52 1.72 -8.84
CA GLY A 76 8.50 2.14 -10.24
C GLY A 76 7.30 1.53 -10.96
N ASP A 77 7.12 0.22 -10.84
CA ASP A 77 5.97 -0.49 -11.42
C ASP A 77 4.64 0.08 -10.90
N LEU A 78 4.53 0.30 -9.59
CA LEU A 78 3.33 0.82 -8.96
C LEU A 78 2.98 2.24 -9.45
N PHE A 79 4.00 3.07 -9.68
CA PHE A 79 3.83 4.43 -10.16
C PHE A 79 3.26 4.46 -11.59
N ASP A 80 3.68 3.54 -12.45
CA ASP A 80 3.20 3.45 -13.83
C ASP A 80 1.78 2.87 -13.94
N ARG A 81 1.26 2.29 -12.85
CA ARG A 81 -0.08 1.69 -12.82
C ARG A 81 -1.17 2.73 -12.60
N SER A 82 -2.25 2.55 -13.33
CA SER A 82 -3.48 3.32 -13.17
C SER A 82 -4.69 2.40 -13.05
N VAL A 83 -5.70 2.88 -12.33
CA VAL A 83 -6.98 2.19 -12.15
C VAL A 83 -8.12 3.17 -12.39
N THR A 84 -9.17 2.68 -13.06
CA THR A 84 -10.39 3.44 -13.29
C THR A 84 -11.41 3.04 -12.23
N ILE A 85 -11.88 4.01 -11.48
CA ILE A 85 -12.80 3.82 -10.36
C ILE A 85 -14.10 4.57 -10.71
N TYR A 86 -15.19 3.84 -10.94
CA TYR A 86 -16.48 4.39 -11.37
C TYR A 86 -17.31 4.83 -10.17
N ASP A 87 -17.28 6.12 -9.83
CA ASP A 87 -18.02 6.64 -8.67
C ASP A 87 -19.33 7.27 -9.09
N THR A 88 -20.30 7.25 -8.18
CA THR A 88 -21.52 8.04 -8.32
C THR A 88 -21.19 9.44 -7.88
N ASP A 89 -21.42 10.40 -8.76
CA ASP A 89 -21.17 11.80 -8.46
C ASP A 89 -22.07 12.23 -7.27
N PRO A 90 -21.48 12.76 -6.18
CA PRO A 90 -22.21 13.03 -4.95
C PRO A 90 -23.25 14.15 -5.08
N ASP A 91 -23.10 15.03 -6.08
CA ASP A 91 -24.00 16.16 -6.33
C ASP A 91 -25.15 15.78 -7.27
N THR A 92 -24.90 14.87 -8.23
CA THR A 92 -25.86 14.53 -9.28
C THR A 92 -26.48 13.14 -9.14
N GLY A 93 -25.95 12.29 -8.25
CA GLY A 93 -26.48 10.94 -7.97
C GLY A 93 -26.42 9.99 -9.16
N LYS A 94 -25.57 10.30 -10.16
CA LYS A 94 -25.38 9.53 -11.39
C LYS A 94 -23.95 9.04 -11.51
#